data_AF-A0A8H6JZX5-F1
#
_entry.id   AF-A0A8H6JZX5-F1
#
_cell.length_a   1.000
_cell.length_b   1.000
_cell.length_c   1.000
_cell.angle_alpha   90.00
_cell.angle_beta   90.00
_cell.angle_gamma   90.00
#
_symmetry.space_group_name_H-M   'P 1'
#
loop_
_entity.id
_entity.type
_entity.pdbx_description
1 polymer ?
#
loop_
_entity_poly.entity_id
_entity_poly.type
_entity_poly.pdbx_seq_one_letter_code
_entity_poly.pdbx_strand_id
1 'polypeptide(L)'
;MVSVAELLPPAKGILPYYMLFLSLLAIGNSAQNYLTLHYSRRVYNGKFIRNAALPPGSDKFDPEDSVKKYVPAPAGAKASDTLDQGTPLAARCFGTWTLLTSVVRLYCAYHLHHAHMYDLAIWTYVIALGHFASELFVFKSMTFGVPQAFPFTLATVALIWMPQVRSFYVDSP
;
A
#
# COMPACT_ATOMS: atom_id res chain seq x y z
N MET A 1 -28.48 22.41 8.29
CA MET A 1 -27.10 22.07 8.68
C MET A 1 -26.99 20.56 8.59
N VAL A 2 -26.05 20.04 7.79
CA VAL A 2 -25.82 18.60 7.72
C VAL A 2 -25.23 18.14 9.06
N SER A 3 -25.84 17.16 9.70
CA SER A 3 -25.33 16.59 10.96
C SER A 3 -24.20 15.62 10.68
N VAL A 4 -23.22 15.49 11.59
CA VAL A 4 -22.15 14.47 11.48
C VAL A 4 -22.74 13.06 11.37
N ALA A 5 -23.89 12.82 12.00
CA ALA A 5 -24.60 11.54 11.91
C ALA A 5 -25.08 11.22 10.48
N GLU A 6 -25.41 12.22 9.67
CA GLU A 6 -25.85 12.05 8.28
C GLU A 6 -24.67 11.78 7.33
N LEU A 7 -23.45 12.14 7.73
CA LEU A 7 -22.23 11.84 6.99
C LEU A 7 -21.71 10.42 7.29
N LEU A 8 -22.13 9.81 8.39
CA LEU A 8 -21.67 8.46 8.74
C LEU A 8 -22.43 7.39 7.92
N PRO A 9 -21.79 6.25 7.62
CA PRO A 9 -22.47 5.15 6.96
C PRO A 9 -23.71 4.71 7.76
N PRO A 10 -24.87 4.51 7.11
CA PRO A 10 -26.06 3.94 7.73
C PRO A 10 -25.81 2.44 7.95
N ALA A 11 -25.02 2.13 8.97
CA ALA A 11 -24.34 0.85 9.09
C ALA A 11 -25.04 -0.12 10.05
N LYS A 12 -25.37 -1.32 9.55
CA LYS A 12 -25.61 -2.49 10.39
C LYS A 12 -24.26 -2.98 10.91
N GLY A 13 -23.93 -2.79 12.20
CA GLY A 13 -22.66 -3.26 12.78
C GLY A 13 -21.47 -2.32 12.61
N ILE A 14 -20.25 -2.79 12.92
CA ILE A 14 -19.06 -1.94 13.11
C ILE A 14 -18.17 -1.82 11.84
N LEU A 15 -18.26 -2.77 10.91
CA LEU A 15 -17.34 -2.86 9.77
C LEU A 15 -17.33 -1.60 8.86
N PRO A 16 -18.47 -0.94 8.54
CA PRO A 16 -18.48 0.32 7.81
C PRO A 16 -17.65 1.43 8.46
N TYR A 17 -17.69 1.55 9.79
CA TYR A 17 -16.90 2.55 10.51
C TYR A 17 -15.41 2.23 10.46
N TYR A 18 -15.06 0.95 10.54
CA TYR A 18 -13.67 0.50 10.37
C TYR A 18 -13.16 0.84 8.96
N MET A 19 -13.96 0.61 7.92
CA MET A 19 -13.59 0.95 6.54
C MET A 19 -13.49 2.45 6.31
N LEU A 20 -14.40 3.24 6.90
CA LEU A 20 -14.31 4.70 6.88
C LEU A 20 -13.00 5.17 7.53
N PHE A 21 -12.66 4.64 8.71
CA PHE A 21 -11.42 4.96 9.41
C PHE A 21 -10.19 4.62 8.56
N LEU A 22 -10.11 3.41 7.99
CA LEU A 22 -9.01 3.01 7.11
C LEU A 22 -8.90 3.89 5.86
N SER A 23 -10.04 4.34 5.32
CA SER A 23 -10.07 5.23 4.16
C SER A 23 -9.51 6.61 4.51
N LEU A 24 -9.86 7.17 5.67
CA LEU A 24 -9.31 8.44 6.14
C LEU A 24 -7.80 8.36 6.40
N LEU A 25 -7.32 7.26 7.00
CA LEU A 25 -5.88 7.02 7.16
C LEU A 25 -5.16 6.96 5.81
N ALA A 26 -5.76 6.28 4.82
CA ALA A 26 -5.21 6.16 3.48
C ALA A 26 -5.19 7.50 2.72
N ILE A 27 -6.21 8.35 2.90
CA ILE A 27 -6.21 9.73 2.36
C ILE A 27 -5.07 10.55 2.98
N GLY A 28 -4.90 10.47 4.30
CA GLY A 28 -3.77 11.09 4.99
C GLY A 28 -2.42 10.61 4.47
N ASN A 29 -2.25 9.29 4.29
CA ASN A 29 -1.04 8.72 3.70
C ASN A 29 -0.82 9.16 2.25
N SER A 30 -1.89 9.26 1.46
CA SER A 30 -1.81 9.79 0.10
C SER A 30 -1.26 11.21 0.11
N ALA A 31 -1.84 12.12 0.92
CA ALA A 31 -1.34 13.48 1.05
C ALA A 31 0.13 13.53 1.48
N GLN A 32 0.53 12.70 2.46
CA GLN A 32 1.93 12.60 2.89
C GLN A 32 2.87 12.25 1.73
N ASN A 33 2.51 11.30 0.86
CA ASN A 33 3.32 10.90 -0.30
C ASN A 33 3.54 12.02 -1.33
N TYR A 34 2.64 13.02 -1.39
CA TYR A 34 2.82 14.20 -2.24
C TYR A 34 3.67 15.29 -1.58
N LEU A 35 3.72 15.32 -0.25
CA LEU A 35 4.38 16.38 0.52
C LEU A 35 5.78 16.00 0.98
N THR A 36 6.05 14.72 1.26
CA THR A 36 7.33 14.28 1.84
C THR A 36 7.64 12.81 1.56
N LEU A 37 8.93 12.52 1.39
CA LEU A 37 9.45 11.15 1.30
C LEU A 37 9.74 10.50 2.66
N HIS A 38 9.66 11.27 3.76
CA HIS A 38 10.15 10.85 5.07
C HIS A 38 9.55 9.51 5.52
N TYR A 39 8.24 9.34 5.40
CA TYR A 39 7.56 8.11 5.85
C TYR A 39 7.71 6.98 4.85
N SER A 40 7.59 7.26 3.55
CA SER A 40 7.68 6.24 2.50
C SER A 40 9.07 5.60 2.46
N ARG A 41 10.15 6.35 2.71
CA ARG A 41 11.51 5.80 2.87
C ARG A 41 11.71 4.95 4.12
N ARG A 42 10.89 5.14 5.16
CA ARG A 42 10.91 4.27 6.35
C ARG A 42 10.22 2.95 6.10
N VAL A 43 9.18 2.94 5.26
CA VAL A 43 8.50 1.73 4.79
C VAL A 43 9.40 0.99 3.80
N TYR A 44 9.89 1.68 2.76
CA TYR A 44 10.82 1.15 1.77
C TYR A 44 12.26 1.46 2.14
N ASN A 45 12.75 0.79 3.19
CA ASN A 45 14.06 1.03 3.79
C ASN A 45 15.18 0.12 3.26
N GLY A 46 14.95 -0.59 2.16
CA GLY A 46 15.95 -1.42 1.50
C GLY A 46 17.09 -0.57 0.94
N LYS A 47 18.33 -1.04 1.14
CA LYS A 47 19.55 -0.38 0.66
C LYS A 47 20.08 -1.11 -0.55
N PHE A 48 20.48 -0.35 -1.56
CA PHE A 48 20.93 -0.88 -2.83
C PHE A 48 22.25 -0.28 -3.29
N ILE A 49 22.92 -0.99 -4.18
CA ILE A 49 24.09 -0.54 -4.93
C ILE A 49 23.85 -0.73 -6.43
N ARG A 50 24.56 0.03 -7.27
CA ARG A 50 24.52 -0.13 -8.73
C ARG A 50 25.04 -1.52 -9.11
N ASN A 51 24.32 -2.18 -10.01
CA ASN A 51 24.69 -3.50 -10.49
C ASN A 51 25.84 -3.41 -11.50
N ALA A 52 27.05 -3.74 -11.06
CA ALA A 52 28.24 -3.73 -11.91
C ALA A 52 28.26 -4.87 -12.95
N ALA A 53 27.37 -5.86 -12.85
CA ALA A 53 27.29 -6.98 -13.79
C ALA A 53 26.47 -6.66 -15.05
N LEU A 54 25.86 -5.47 -15.15
CA LEU A 54 25.14 -5.08 -16.37
C LEU A 54 26.13 -4.80 -17.52
N PRO A 55 25.79 -5.21 -18.76
CA PRO A 55 26.61 -4.88 -19.91
C PRO A 55 26.65 -3.36 -20.14
N PRO A 56 27.68 -2.82 -20.82
CA PRO A 56 27.72 -1.41 -21.19
C PRO A 56 26.59 -1.06 -22.16
N GLY A 57 26.25 0.23 -22.23
CA GLY A 57 25.24 0.74 -23.16
C GLY A 57 25.61 0.50 -24.62
N SER A 58 24.59 0.24 -25.43
CA SER A 58 24.67 0.07 -26.88
C SER A 58 23.43 0.66 -27.54
N ASP A 59 23.40 0.74 -28.87
CA ASP A 59 22.26 1.26 -29.63
C ASP A 59 20.92 0.54 -29.33
N LYS A 60 20.98 -0.69 -28.79
CA LYS A 60 19.80 -1.52 -28.46
C LYS A 60 19.61 -1.73 -26.96
N PHE A 61 20.49 -1.21 -26.11
CA PHE A 61 20.46 -1.47 -24.68
C PHE A 61 20.96 -0.27 -23.88
N ASP A 62 20.10 0.27 -23.03
CA ASP A 62 20.48 1.22 -21.99
C ASP A 62 20.48 0.51 -20.61
N PRO A 63 21.63 0.45 -19.90
CA PRO A 63 21.68 -0.10 -18.55
C PRO A 63 20.74 0.61 -17.55
N GLU A 64 20.39 1.87 -17.77
CA GLU A 64 19.48 2.64 -16.91
C GLU A 64 18.02 2.21 -17.02
N ASP A 65 17.64 1.62 -18.16
CA ASP A 65 16.30 1.04 -18.39
C ASP A 65 16.14 -0.34 -17.76
N SER A 66 17.25 -0.96 -17.32
CA SER A 66 17.22 -2.27 -16.70
C SER A 66 16.54 -2.24 -15.34
N VAL A 67 15.53 -3.11 -15.15
CA VAL A 67 14.93 -3.37 -13.82
C VAL A 67 15.92 -3.97 -12.81
N LYS A 68 17.09 -4.43 -13.28
CA LYS A 68 18.18 -4.97 -12.46
C LYS A 68 19.34 -3.97 -12.29
N LYS A 69 19.12 -2.69 -12.56
CA LYS A 69 20.13 -1.63 -12.38
C LYS A 69 20.65 -1.50 -10.96
N TYR A 70 19.86 -1.94 -9.98
CA TYR A 70 20.22 -1.97 -8.58
C TYR A 70 20.10 -3.38 -8.02
N VAL A 71 21.03 -3.74 -7.15
CA VAL A 71 21.01 -4.99 -6.38
C VAL A 71 21.07 -4.69 -4.88
N PRO A 72 20.49 -5.55 -4.02
CA PRO A 72 20.57 -5.35 -2.58
C PRO A 72 22.02 -5.17 -2.12
N ALA A 73 22.26 -4.17 -1.30
CA ALA A 73 23.59 -3.89 -0.77
C ALA A 73 24.04 -5.04 0.16
N PRO A 74 25.33 -5.41 0.15
CA PRO A 74 25.86 -6.39 1.08
C PRO A 74 25.72 -5.92 2.53
N ALA A 75 25.62 -6.86 3.47
CA ALA A 75 25.57 -6.55 4.89
C ALA A 75 26.81 -5.73 5.31
N GLY A 76 26.59 -4.64 6.04
CA GLY A 76 27.67 -3.75 6.49
C GLY A 76 28.14 -2.71 5.46
N ALA A 77 27.50 -2.62 4.28
CA ALA A 77 27.78 -1.54 3.33
C ALA A 77 27.62 -0.15 4.00
N LYS A 78 28.59 0.73 3.76
CA LYS A 78 28.57 2.09 4.31
C LYS A 78 27.38 2.86 3.74
N ALA A 79 26.75 3.69 4.57
CA ALA A 79 25.59 4.47 4.14
C ALA A 79 25.90 5.40 2.96
N SER A 80 27.14 5.90 2.85
CA SER A 80 27.61 6.73 1.73
C SER A 80 27.59 6.03 0.38
N ASP A 81 27.69 4.69 0.39
CA ASP A 81 27.88 3.87 -0.81
C ASP A 81 26.57 3.18 -1.22
N THR A 82 25.49 3.43 -0.47
CA THR A 82 24.17 2.82 -0.69
C THR A 82 23.12 3.88 -1.00
N LEU A 83 22.09 3.47 -1.72
CA LEU A 83 20.93 4.31 -2.04
C LEU A 83 19.61 3.58 -1.75
N ASP A 84 18.55 4.36 -1.51
CA ASP A 84 17.17 3.89 -1.53
C ASP A 84 16.55 4.06 -2.93
N GLN A 85 15.53 3.25 -3.23
CA GLN A 85 14.78 3.35 -4.50
C GLN A 85 13.54 4.26 -4.38
N GLY A 86 13.40 5.00 -3.27
CA GLY A 86 12.29 5.90 -2.99
C GLY A 86 12.48 7.26 -3.65
N THR A 87 11.89 7.44 -4.85
CA THR A 87 11.92 8.72 -5.56
C THR A 87 10.65 9.55 -5.31
N PRO A 88 10.69 10.88 -5.49
CA PRO A 88 9.49 11.73 -5.43
C PRO A 88 8.38 11.30 -6.40
N LEU A 89 8.76 10.83 -7.60
CA LEU A 89 7.78 10.35 -8.58
C LEU A 89 7.10 9.07 -8.10
N ALA A 90 7.89 8.07 -7.65
CA ALA A 90 7.36 6.82 -7.14
C ALA A 90 6.43 7.04 -5.93
N ALA A 91 6.80 7.95 -5.02
CA ALA A 91 5.94 8.31 -3.89
C ALA A 91 4.61 8.89 -4.35
N ARG A 92 4.59 9.83 -5.30
CA ARG A 92 3.32 10.37 -5.84
C ARG A 92 2.48 9.27 -6.50
N CYS A 93 3.07 8.37 -7.29
CA CYS A 93 2.34 7.23 -7.87
C CYS A 93 1.74 6.33 -6.79
N PHE A 94 2.50 6.02 -5.73
CA PHE A 94 2.01 5.25 -4.59
C PHE A 94 0.90 6.01 -3.84
N GLY A 95 1.01 7.33 -3.70
CA GLY A 95 -0.03 8.18 -3.13
C GLY A 95 -1.31 8.19 -3.96
N THR A 96 -1.22 8.27 -5.31
CA THR A 96 -2.37 8.18 -6.21
C THR A 96 -3.07 6.84 -6.08
N TRP A 97 -2.30 5.75 -6.10
CA TRP A 97 -2.84 4.41 -5.91
C TRP A 97 -3.51 4.26 -4.54
N THR A 98 -2.88 4.74 -3.47
CA THR A 98 -3.45 4.71 -2.12
C THR A 98 -4.78 5.49 -2.07
N LEU A 99 -4.86 6.66 -2.72
CA LEU A 99 -6.09 7.43 -2.84
C LEU A 99 -7.17 6.64 -3.57
N LEU A 100 -6.85 6.00 -4.69
CA LEU A 100 -7.79 5.16 -5.43
C LEU A 100 -8.37 4.05 -4.53
N THR A 101 -7.52 3.33 -3.80
CA THR A 101 -8.01 2.28 -2.87
C THR A 101 -8.87 2.86 -1.75
N SER A 102 -8.57 4.07 -1.27
CA SER A 102 -9.35 4.75 -0.24
C SER A 102 -10.74 5.16 -0.73
N VAL A 103 -10.85 5.63 -1.98
CA VAL A 103 -12.15 5.97 -2.58
C VAL A 103 -13.01 4.72 -2.71
N VAL A 104 -12.43 3.61 -3.20
CA VAL A 104 -13.13 2.32 -3.27
C VAL A 104 -13.64 1.91 -1.89
N ARG A 105 -12.78 1.89 -0.87
CA ARG A 105 -13.16 1.49 0.50
C ARG A 105 -14.20 2.43 1.11
N LEU A 106 -14.10 3.73 0.84
CA LEU A 106 -15.08 4.70 1.28
C LEU A 106 -16.45 4.40 0.69
N TYR A 107 -16.54 4.18 -0.63
CA TYR A 107 -17.79 3.79 -1.28
C TYR A 107 -18.32 2.46 -0.75
N CYS A 108 -17.45 1.47 -0.54
CA CYS A 108 -17.83 0.18 0.03
C CYS A 108 -18.41 0.33 1.45
N ALA A 109 -17.91 1.25 2.27
CA ALA A 109 -18.41 1.48 3.62
C ALA A 109 -19.92 1.82 3.64
N TYR A 110 -20.43 2.50 2.61
CA TYR A 110 -21.87 2.81 2.48
C TYR A 110 -22.68 1.73 1.76
N HIS A 111 -22.02 0.73 1.15
CA HIS A 111 -22.66 -0.24 0.25
C HIS A 111 -22.26 -1.70 0.54
N LEU A 112 -21.92 -2.03 1.80
CA LEU A 112 -21.49 -3.38 2.18
C LEU A 112 -22.53 -4.48 1.94
N HIS A 113 -23.80 -4.10 1.81
CA HIS A 113 -24.88 -5.04 1.49
C HIS A 113 -24.79 -5.61 0.07
N HIS A 114 -24.10 -4.92 -0.82
CA HIS A 114 -23.83 -5.42 -2.16
C HIS A 114 -22.57 -6.29 -2.19
N ALA A 115 -22.74 -7.57 -2.55
CA ALA A 115 -21.67 -8.56 -2.64
C ALA A 115 -20.45 -8.05 -3.45
N HIS A 116 -20.70 -7.41 -4.60
CA HIS A 116 -19.62 -6.91 -5.46
C HIS A 116 -18.79 -5.79 -4.79
N MET A 117 -19.41 -4.91 -4.00
CA MET A 117 -18.68 -3.88 -3.24
C MET A 117 -17.87 -4.51 -2.11
N TYR A 118 -18.46 -5.49 -1.43
CA TYR A 118 -17.77 -6.24 -0.38
C TYR A 118 -16.51 -6.94 -0.90
N ASP A 119 -16.64 -7.63 -2.02
CA ASP A 119 -15.56 -8.38 -2.65
C ASP A 119 -14.50 -7.41 -3.21
N LEU A 120 -14.90 -6.28 -3.80
CA LEU A 120 -13.98 -5.25 -4.27
C LEU A 120 -13.14 -4.66 -3.14
N ALA A 121 -13.74 -4.41 -1.98
CA ALA A 121 -13.01 -3.96 -0.79
C ALA A 121 -11.96 -4.99 -0.35
N ILE A 122 -12.33 -6.28 -0.27
CA ILE A 122 -11.38 -7.37 0.03
C ILE A 122 -10.21 -7.34 -0.97
N TRP A 123 -10.50 -7.23 -2.27
CA TRP A 123 -9.46 -7.17 -3.30
C TRP A 123 -8.49 -6.00 -3.12
N THR A 124 -8.94 -4.83 -2.64
CA THR A 124 -8.01 -3.73 -2.34
C THR A 124 -7.00 -4.10 -1.25
N TYR A 125 -7.37 -4.95 -0.28
CA TYR A 125 -6.45 -5.42 0.75
C TYR A 125 -5.55 -6.55 0.24
N VAL A 126 -6.08 -7.46 -0.58
CA VAL A 126 -5.29 -8.53 -1.22
C VAL A 126 -4.18 -7.94 -2.09
N ILE A 127 -4.52 -6.96 -2.94
CA ILE A 127 -3.54 -6.30 -3.82
C ILE A 127 -2.48 -5.56 -3.00
N ALA A 128 -2.87 -4.84 -1.94
CA ALA A 128 -1.93 -4.15 -1.08
C ALA A 128 -0.99 -5.13 -0.35
N LEU A 129 -1.52 -6.22 0.21
CA LEU A 129 -0.73 -7.24 0.87
C LEU A 129 0.23 -7.94 -0.11
N GLY A 130 -0.25 -8.28 -1.31
CA GLY A 130 0.57 -8.88 -2.36
C GLY A 130 1.73 -7.99 -2.79
N HIS A 131 1.48 -6.68 -2.95
CA HIS A 131 2.53 -5.69 -3.22
C HIS A 131 3.57 -5.67 -2.11
N PHE A 132 3.17 -5.45 -0.85
CA PHE A 132 4.12 -5.40 0.26
C PHE A 132 4.86 -6.73 0.47
N ALA A 133 4.21 -7.87 0.24
CA ALA A 133 4.86 -9.18 0.25
C ALA A 133 5.92 -9.28 -0.86
N SER A 134 5.64 -8.80 -2.07
CA SER A 134 6.63 -8.79 -3.16
C SER A 134 7.84 -7.91 -2.83
N GLU A 135 7.62 -6.76 -2.19
CA GLU A 135 8.68 -5.83 -1.79
C GLU A 135 9.56 -6.40 -0.67
N LEU A 136 8.99 -7.22 0.21
CA LEU A 136 9.70 -7.91 1.29
C LEU A 136 10.46 -9.16 0.80
N PHE A 137 9.80 -10.00 0.00
CA PHE A 137 10.32 -11.33 -0.33
C PHE A 137 11.07 -11.38 -1.66
N VAL A 138 10.67 -10.57 -2.64
CA VAL A 138 11.23 -10.60 -4.00
C VAL A 138 12.19 -9.43 -4.23
N PHE A 139 11.69 -8.19 -4.12
CA PHE A 139 12.48 -7.00 -4.50
C PHE A 139 13.43 -6.49 -3.41
N LYS A 140 13.21 -6.90 -2.16
CA LYS A 140 14.03 -6.53 -1.00
C LYS A 140 14.14 -5.00 -0.78
N SER A 141 13.16 -4.25 -1.27
CA SER A 141 13.07 -2.80 -1.05
C SER A 141 12.54 -2.45 0.34
N MET A 142 12.04 -3.45 1.06
CA MET A 142 11.49 -3.33 2.40
C MET A 142 12.06 -4.43 3.31
N THR A 143 12.32 -4.08 4.57
CA THR A 143 12.57 -5.02 5.66
C THR A 143 11.38 -5.03 6.62
N PHE A 144 11.21 -6.10 7.40
CA PHE A 144 10.11 -6.14 8.36
C PHE A 144 10.52 -5.45 9.67
N GLY A 145 9.84 -4.36 10.01
CA GLY A 145 10.07 -3.56 11.20
C GLY A 145 8.83 -2.80 11.65
N VAL A 146 9.01 -1.91 12.63
CA VAL A 146 7.90 -1.12 13.20
C VAL A 146 7.14 -0.29 12.15
N PRO A 147 7.80 0.41 11.20
CA PRO A 147 7.09 1.18 10.16
C PRO A 147 6.15 0.33 9.28
N GLN A 148 6.48 -0.95 9.09
CA GLN A 148 5.75 -1.90 8.25
C GLN A 148 4.67 -2.64 9.05
N ALA A 149 4.91 -2.90 10.34
CA ALA A 149 3.97 -3.64 11.18
C ALA A 149 2.58 -2.99 11.22
N PHE A 150 2.50 -1.65 11.23
CA PHE A 150 1.24 -0.93 11.26
C PHE A 150 0.34 -1.21 10.04
N PRO A 151 0.77 -0.95 8.78
CA PRO A 151 -0.06 -1.24 7.61
C PRO A 151 -0.36 -2.74 7.45
N PHE A 152 0.58 -3.63 7.79
CA PHE A 152 0.35 -5.08 7.75
C PHE A 152 -0.72 -5.54 8.73
N THR A 153 -0.73 -4.99 9.95
CA THR A 153 -1.72 -5.35 10.97
C THR A 153 -3.13 -4.96 10.52
N LEU A 154 -3.30 -3.73 10.02
CA LEU A 154 -4.61 -3.24 9.56
C LEU A 154 -5.13 -4.06 8.36
N ALA A 155 -4.28 -4.33 7.38
CA ALA A 155 -4.67 -5.13 6.22
C ALA A 155 -5.01 -6.59 6.61
N THR A 156 -4.24 -7.19 7.51
CA THR A 156 -4.46 -8.58 7.95
C THR A 156 -5.76 -8.71 8.75
N VAL A 157 -6.04 -7.76 9.65
CA VAL A 157 -7.31 -7.71 10.37
C VAL A 157 -8.48 -7.61 9.39
N ALA A 158 -8.41 -6.73 8.39
CA ALA A 158 -9.46 -6.62 7.38
C ALA A 158 -9.65 -7.93 6.58
N LEU A 159 -8.56 -8.56 6.13
CA LEU A 159 -8.58 -9.78 5.34
C LEU A 159 -9.09 -11.02 6.09
N ILE A 160 -8.96 -11.04 7.42
CA ILE A 160 -9.51 -12.13 8.25
C ILE A 160 -10.96 -11.81 8.63
N TRP A 161 -11.21 -10.59 9.11
CA TRP A 161 -12.50 -10.22 9.69
C TRP A 161 -13.59 -10.14 8.63
N MET A 162 -13.32 -9.51 7.47
CA MET A 162 -14.35 -9.33 6.44
C MET A 162 -14.94 -10.67 5.96
N PRO A 163 -14.14 -11.68 5.56
CA PRO A 163 -14.71 -12.98 5.20
C PRO A 163 -15.54 -13.62 6.31
N GLN A 164 -15.12 -13.51 7.57
CA GLN A 164 -15.82 -14.11 8.72
C GLN A 164 -17.21 -13.52 8.95
N VAL A 165 -17.39 -12.21 8.71
CA VAL A 165 -18.67 -11.53 8.94
C VAL A 165 -19.45 -11.29 7.65
N ARG A 166 -19.01 -11.82 6.50
CA ARG A 166 -19.63 -11.55 5.19
C ARG A 166 -21.13 -11.76 5.19
N SER A 167 -21.62 -12.89 5.71
CA SER A 167 -23.06 -13.22 5.77
C SER A 167 -23.89 -12.28 6.64
N PHE A 168 -23.27 -11.53 7.55
CA PHE A 168 -23.97 -10.54 8.36
C PHE A 168 -24.23 -9.24 7.59
N TYR A 169 -23.32 -8.88 6.68
CA TYR A 169 -23.35 -7.60 5.96
C TYR A 169 -23.91 -7.72 4.56
N VAL A 170 -23.54 -8.77 3.83
CA VAL A 170 -23.94 -8.98 2.43
C VAL A 170 -25.31 -9.64 2.42
N ASP A 171 -26.26 -9.01 1.73
CA ASP A 171 -27.54 -9.64 1.46
C ASP A 171 -27.29 -10.88 0.61
N SER A 172 -28.01 -11.98 0.87
CA SER A 172 -27.87 -13.23 0.11
C SER A 172 -27.78 -12.93 -1.39
N PRO A 173 -26.87 -13.58 -2.13
CA PRO A 173 -26.79 -13.39 -3.57
C PRO A 173 -28.13 -13.68 -4.25
#